data_AF-U3ANF8-F1
#
_entry.id   AF-U3ANF8-F1
#
_cell.length_a   1.000
_cell.length_b   1.000
_cell.length_c   1.000
_cell.angle_alpha   90.00
_cell.angle_beta   90.00
_cell.angle_gamma   90.00
#
_symmetry.space_group_name_H-M   'P 1'
#
loop_
_entity.id
_entity.type
_entity.pdbx_description
1 polymer ?
#
loop_
_entity_poly.entity_id
_entity_poly.type
_entity_poly.pdbx_seq_one_letter_code
_entity_poly.pdbx_strand_id
1 'polypeptide(L)'
;MKLILIALFSILASVLSIEHFHSFLFGFMIATLAVGSCYWFAFRSSRFPELALFLLICGMLSKLVVTVSGVAYGMSQQIITSPIVFALSYLFFSITVTYLWFSHRENKVSMQETTKEVAQKAILEHDFRVQIV
;
A
#
# COMPACT_ATOMS: atom_id res chain seq x y z
N MET A 1 11.83 4.61 11.46
CA MET A 1 12.03 3.52 12.43
C MET A 1 10.84 2.54 12.56
N LYS A 2 9.58 2.97 12.41
CA LYS A 2 8.39 2.07 12.50
C LYS A 2 8.29 0.98 11.42
N LEU A 3 8.72 1.26 10.18
CA LEU A 3 8.67 0.28 9.07
C LEU A 3 9.58 -0.94 9.28
N ILE A 4 10.74 -0.72 9.90
CA ILE A 4 11.70 -1.79 10.19
C ILE A 4 11.08 -2.80 11.18
N LEU A 5 10.30 -2.31 12.15
CA LEU A 5 9.63 -3.18 13.13
C LEU A 5 8.55 -4.06 12.49
N ILE A 6 7.79 -3.50 11.54
CA ILE A 6 6.73 -4.22 10.80
C ILE A 6 7.36 -5.24 9.84
N ALA A 7 8.44 -4.86 9.15
CA ALA A 7 9.21 -5.76 8.32
C ALA A 7 9.83 -6.90 9.16
N LEU A 8 10.38 -6.59 10.34
CA LEU A 8 10.93 -7.57 11.26
C LEU A 8 9.85 -8.56 11.73
N PHE A 9 8.68 -8.08 12.15
CA PHE A 9 7.57 -8.94 12.56
C PHE A 9 7.05 -9.81 11.41
N SER A 10 7.05 -9.28 10.19
CA SER A 10 6.74 -10.06 8.97
C SER A 10 7.74 -11.20 8.72
N ILE A 11 9.02 -10.96 8.97
CA ILE A 11 10.08 -11.98 8.82
C ILE A 11 9.95 -13.02 9.94
N LEU A 12 9.66 -12.61 11.18
CA LEU A 12 9.38 -13.54 12.28
C LEU A 12 8.15 -14.42 12.01
N ALA A 13 7.08 -13.86 11.44
CA ALA A 13 5.90 -14.62 11.03
C ALA A 13 6.21 -15.63 9.91
N SER A 14 7.21 -15.34 9.07
CA SER A 14 7.66 -16.25 8.00
C SER A 14 8.46 -17.42 8.54
N VAL A 15 9.34 -17.18 9.53
CA VAL A 15 10.17 -18.23 10.17
C VAL A 15 9.32 -19.22 10.97
N LEU A 16 8.20 -18.77 11.55
CA LEU A 16 7.26 -19.61 12.28
C LEU A 16 6.41 -20.53 11.39
N SER A 17 6.37 -20.31 10.06
CA SER A 17 5.47 -21.02 9.14
C SER A 17 6.21 -21.97 8.18
N ILE A 18 7.42 -22.41 8.53
CA ILE A 18 8.27 -23.32 7.71
C ILE A 18 7.49 -24.56 7.23
N GLU A 19 6.57 -25.06 8.04
CA GLU A 19 5.77 -26.24 7.71
C GLU A 19 4.72 -25.97 6.61
N HIS A 20 4.24 -24.73 6.45
CA HIS A 20 3.14 -24.36 5.54
C HIS A 20 3.47 -23.11 4.68
N PHE A 21 4.73 -22.99 4.27
CA PHE A 21 5.27 -21.83 3.54
C PHE A 21 4.47 -21.46 2.27
N HIS A 22 3.91 -22.46 1.59
CA HIS A 22 3.17 -22.24 0.35
C HIS A 22 1.82 -21.52 0.58
N SER A 23 1.11 -21.82 1.67
CA SER A 23 -0.12 -21.13 2.06
C SER A 23 0.18 -19.70 2.56
N PHE A 24 1.32 -19.52 3.23
CA PHE A 24 1.79 -18.23 3.72
C PHE A 24 2.13 -17.26 2.57
N LEU A 25 2.94 -17.70 1.60
CA LEU A 25 3.29 -16.92 0.41
C LEU A 25 2.06 -16.53 -0.40
N PHE A 26 1.09 -17.43 -0.54
CA PHE A 26 -0.14 -17.16 -1.27
C PHE A 26 -0.96 -16.05 -0.59
N GLY A 27 -1.03 -16.06 0.76
CA GLY A 27 -1.62 -14.97 1.54
C GLY A 27 -0.92 -13.62 1.33
N PHE A 28 0.42 -13.61 1.26
CA PHE A 28 1.21 -12.41 0.94
C PHE A 28 0.90 -11.85 -0.45
N MET A 29 0.87 -12.70 -1.47
CA MET A 29 0.60 -12.30 -2.86
C MET A 29 -0.81 -11.70 -3.00
N ILE A 30 -1.82 -12.33 -2.38
CA ILE A 30 -3.19 -11.81 -2.42
C ILE A 30 -3.33 -10.51 -1.64
N ALA A 31 -2.70 -10.40 -0.47
CA ALA A 31 -2.73 -9.18 0.33
C ALA A 31 -2.08 -7.99 -0.40
N THR A 32 -0.93 -8.21 -1.02
CA THR A 32 -0.22 -7.17 -1.80
C THR A 32 -1.02 -6.75 -3.03
N LEU A 33 -1.60 -7.70 -3.78
CA LEU A 33 -2.46 -7.40 -4.94
C LEU A 33 -3.75 -6.68 -4.54
N ALA A 34 -4.40 -7.10 -3.44
CA ALA A 34 -5.65 -6.52 -2.98
C ALA A 34 -5.45 -5.08 -2.47
N VAL A 35 -4.41 -4.83 -1.69
CA VAL A 35 -4.08 -3.48 -1.19
C VAL A 35 -3.52 -2.60 -2.31
N GLY A 36 -2.67 -3.14 -3.18
CA GLY A 36 -2.10 -2.41 -4.32
C GLY A 36 -3.16 -1.96 -5.34
N SER A 37 -4.10 -2.84 -5.68
CA SER A 37 -5.21 -2.49 -6.58
C SER A 37 -6.16 -1.46 -5.94
N CYS A 38 -6.50 -1.62 -4.67
CA CYS A 38 -7.30 -0.64 -3.93
C CYS A 38 -6.62 0.74 -3.90
N TYR A 39 -5.31 0.77 -3.64
CA TYR A 39 -4.54 2.00 -3.69
C TYR A 39 -4.56 2.63 -5.08
N TRP A 40 -4.35 1.84 -6.14
CA TRP A 40 -4.33 2.37 -7.50
C TRP A 40 -5.63 3.11 -7.85
N PHE A 41 -6.78 2.57 -7.43
CA PHE A 41 -8.08 3.22 -7.61
C PHE A 41 -8.27 4.46 -6.73
N ALA A 42 -7.87 4.40 -5.46
CA ALA A 42 -8.00 5.53 -4.54
C ALA A 42 -7.14 6.75 -4.94
N PHE A 43 -6.01 6.53 -5.63
CA PHE A 43 -5.04 7.58 -5.96
C PHE A 43 -5.21 8.20 -7.34
N ARG A 44 -6.07 7.64 -8.19
CA ARG A 44 -6.51 8.30 -9.43
C ARG A 44 -7.52 9.44 -9.18
N SER A 45 -7.58 9.98 -7.97
CA SER A 45 -8.49 11.06 -7.60
C SER A 45 -8.05 12.39 -8.24
N SER A 46 -8.92 12.89 -9.11
CA SER A 46 -8.83 14.17 -9.81
C SER A 46 -9.95 15.09 -9.30
N ARG A 47 -9.60 16.36 -9.02
CA ARG A 47 -10.35 17.65 -8.86
C ARG A 47 -11.81 17.70 -8.37
N PHE A 48 -12.62 16.65 -8.47
CA PHE A 48 -14.06 16.63 -8.18
C PHE A 48 -14.38 15.69 -7.00
N PRO A 49 -14.98 16.20 -5.90
CA PRO A 49 -15.21 15.44 -4.68
C PRO A 49 -16.29 14.33 -4.82
N GLU A 50 -17.26 14.46 -5.73
CA GLU A 50 -18.27 13.41 -5.95
C GLU A 50 -17.68 12.11 -6.53
N LEU A 51 -16.70 12.22 -7.42
CA LEU A 51 -16.04 11.05 -8.03
C LEU A 51 -15.12 10.33 -7.04
N ALA A 52 -14.72 10.98 -5.95
CA ALA A 52 -13.90 10.38 -4.92
C ALA A 52 -14.64 9.25 -4.18
N LEU A 53 -15.93 9.43 -3.86
CA LEU A 53 -16.73 8.39 -3.20
C LEU A 53 -16.94 7.18 -4.12
N PHE A 54 -17.21 7.42 -5.39
CA PHE A 54 -17.36 6.35 -6.39
C PHE A 54 -16.08 5.53 -6.55
N LEU A 55 -14.92 6.17 -6.64
CA LEU A 55 -13.63 5.50 -6.72
C LEU A 55 -13.26 4.76 -5.42
N LEU A 56 -13.68 5.26 -4.25
CA LEU A 56 -13.49 4.59 -2.97
C LEU A 56 -14.30 3.29 -2.91
N ILE A 57 -15.57 3.33 -3.34
CA ILE A 57 -16.41 2.12 -3.48
C ILE A 57 -15.79 1.15 -4.49
N CYS A 58 -15.30 1.65 -5.63
CA CYS A 58 -14.61 0.83 -6.62
C CYS A 58 -13.34 0.16 -6.04
N GLY A 59 -12.53 0.89 -5.27
CA GLY A 59 -11.36 0.35 -4.58
C GLY A 59 -11.73 -0.74 -3.56
N MET A 60 -12.82 -0.54 -2.82
CA MET A 60 -13.36 -1.55 -1.89
C MET A 60 -13.82 -2.82 -2.64
N LEU A 61 -14.53 -2.64 -3.76
CA LEU A 61 -14.95 -3.76 -4.62
C LEU A 61 -13.76 -4.50 -5.21
N SER A 62 -12.73 -3.79 -5.69
CA SER A 62 -11.49 -4.40 -6.18
C SER A 62 -10.83 -5.27 -5.11
N LYS A 63 -10.76 -4.78 -3.87
CA LYS A 63 -10.20 -5.56 -2.74
C LYS A 63 -10.99 -6.86 -2.51
N LEU A 64 -12.32 -6.79 -2.56
CA LEU A 64 -13.19 -7.96 -2.42
C LEU A 64 -13.02 -8.94 -3.56
N VAL A 65 -13.03 -8.47 -4.81
CA VAL A 65 -12.86 -9.32 -6.00
C VAL A 65 -11.54 -10.07 -5.94
N VAL A 66 -10.42 -9.37 -5.67
CA VAL A 66 -9.09 -9.99 -5.59
C VAL A 66 -9.00 -11.02 -4.45
N THR A 67 -9.66 -10.74 -3.32
CA THR A 67 -9.65 -11.67 -2.18
C THR A 67 -10.49 -12.91 -2.49
N VAL A 68 -11.71 -12.74 -3.02
CA VAL A 68 -12.61 -13.85 -3.35
C VAL A 68 -12.02 -14.71 -4.47
N SER A 69 -11.54 -14.10 -5.56
CA SER A 69 -10.91 -14.83 -6.65
C SER A 69 -9.62 -15.53 -6.21
N GLY A 70 -8.83 -14.86 -5.36
CA GLY A 70 -7.61 -15.42 -4.78
C GLY A 70 -7.89 -16.65 -3.91
N VAL A 71 -8.86 -16.56 -2.99
CA VAL A 71 -9.27 -17.68 -2.13
C VAL A 71 -9.87 -18.82 -2.94
N ALA A 72 -10.75 -18.52 -3.90
CA ALA A 72 -11.38 -19.52 -4.75
C ALA A 72 -10.32 -20.30 -5.57
N TYR A 73 -9.34 -19.58 -6.13
CA TYR A 73 -8.24 -20.20 -6.87
C TYR A 73 -7.32 -21.01 -5.95
N GLY A 74 -7.01 -20.49 -4.75
CA GLY A 74 -6.18 -21.18 -3.76
C GLY A 74 -6.80 -22.47 -3.22
N MET A 75 -8.12 -22.49 -3.04
CA MET A 75 -8.86 -23.72 -2.67
C MET A 75 -8.91 -24.72 -3.81
N SER A 76 -9.12 -24.28 -5.06
CA SER A 76 -9.21 -25.16 -6.23
C SER A 76 -7.91 -25.91 -6.52
N GLN A 77 -6.76 -25.34 -6.17
CA GLN A 77 -5.45 -25.94 -6.41
C GLN A 77 -4.91 -26.75 -5.20
N GLN A 78 -5.71 -26.92 -4.13
CA GLN A 78 -5.29 -27.54 -2.85
C GLN A 78 -4.00 -26.94 -2.26
N ILE A 79 -3.63 -25.72 -2.67
CA ILE A 79 -2.43 -25.01 -2.20
C ILE A 79 -2.61 -24.54 -0.74
N ILE A 80 -3.86 -24.32 -0.35
CA ILE A 80 -4.24 -23.98 1.03
C ILE A 80 -4.38 -25.29 1.81
N THR A 81 -3.26 -25.75 2.40
CA THR A 81 -3.27 -26.88 3.33
C THR A 81 -3.95 -26.54 4.64
N SER A 82 -3.89 -25.26 5.06
CA SER A 82 -4.59 -24.76 6.25
C SER A 82 -5.23 -23.37 5.99
N PRO A 83 -6.57 -23.28 5.90
CA PRO A 83 -7.28 -22.02 5.69
C PRO A 83 -7.02 -20.97 6.78
N ILE A 84 -6.76 -21.41 8.00
CA ILE A 84 -6.48 -20.54 9.15
C ILE A 84 -5.15 -19.83 8.96
N VAL A 85 -4.10 -20.57 8.58
CA VAL A 85 -2.77 -20.00 8.33
C VAL A 85 -2.82 -19.00 7.18
N PHE A 86 -3.58 -19.31 6.13
CA PHE A 86 -3.83 -18.38 5.03
C PHE A 86 -4.50 -17.08 5.50
N ALA A 87 -5.58 -17.16 6.28
CA ALA A 87 -6.32 -15.99 6.75
C ALA A 87 -5.49 -15.10 7.69
N LEU A 88 -4.76 -15.70 8.63
CA LEU A 88 -3.83 -14.99 9.53
C LEU A 88 -2.74 -14.26 8.74
N SER A 89 -2.12 -14.95 7.78
CA SER A 89 -1.10 -14.35 6.92
C SER A 89 -1.68 -13.19 6.10
N TYR A 90 -2.83 -13.40 5.47
CA TYR A 90 -3.51 -12.38 4.68
C TYR A 90 -3.83 -11.12 5.49
N LEU A 91 -4.38 -11.27 6.70
CA LEU A 91 -4.69 -10.13 7.58
C LEU A 91 -3.44 -9.37 7.99
N PHE A 92 -2.40 -10.09 8.43
CA PHE A 92 -1.14 -9.50 8.84
C PHE A 92 -0.47 -8.71 7.72
N PHE A 93 -0.42 -9.29 6.52
CA PHE A 93 0.14 -8.65 5.35
C PHE A 93 -0.73 -7.50 4.82
N SER A 94 -2.06 -7.60 4.89
CA SER A 94 -2.93 -6.49 4.49
C SER A 94 -2.66 -5.24 5.32
N ILE A 95 -2.38 -5.38 6.63
CA ILE A 95 -2.02 -4.26 7.50
C ILE A 95 -0.62 -3.73 7.14
N THR A 96 0.35 -4.64 7.02
CA THR A 96 1.75 -4.31 6.70
C THR A 96 1.86 -3.54 5.39
N VAL A 97 1.23 -4.02 4.32
CA VAL A 97 1.28 -3.39 2.99
C VAL A 97 0.56 -2.05 3.00
N THR A 98 -0.58 -1.95 3.70
CA THR A 98 -1.29 -0.67 3.84
C THR A 98 -0.40 0.37 4.52
N TYR A 99 0.29 -0.04 5.58
CA TYR A 99 1.19 0.85 6.32
C TYR A 99 2.43 1.24 5.51
N LEU A 100 3.04 0.28 4.81
CA LEU A 100 4.14 0.52 3.88
C LEU A 100 3.73 1.57 2.85
N TRP A 101 2.53 1.40 2.31
CA TRP A 101 2.02 2.29 1.28
C TRP A 101 1.75 3.71 1.83
N PHE A 102 1.13 3.84 3.01
CA PHE A 102 0.93 5.14 3.65
C PHE A 102 2.26 5.86 3.92
N SER A 103 3.28 5.15 4.41
CA SER A 103 4.59 5.74 4.65
C SER A 103 5.28 6.18 3.36
N HIS A 104 5.17 5.40 2.28
CA HIS A 104 5.67 5.78 0.97
C HIS A 104 4.96 7.04 0.42
N ARG A 105 3.66 7.22 0.71
CA ARG A 105 2.92 8.43 0.35
C ARG A 105 3.44 9.65 1.11
N GLU A 106 3.61 9.54 2.43
CA GLU A 106 4.10 10.63 3.29
C GLU A 106 5.45 11.16 2.78
N ASN A 107 6.35 10.26 2.38
CA ASN A 107 7.64 10.62 1.80
C ASN A 107 7.56 11.31 0.43
N LYS A 108 6.51 11.06 -0.36
CA LYS A 108 6.30 11.74 -1.65
C LYS A 108 5.74 13.14 -1.48
N VAL A 109 4.89 13.35 -0.47
CA VAL A 109 4.29 14.66 -0.18
C VAL A 109 5.35 15.60 0.39
N SER A 110 6.17 15.15 1.33
CA SER A 110 7.25 15.98 1.92
C SER A 110 8.26 16.46 0.87
N MET A 111 8.60 15.60 -0.11
CA MET A 111 9.54 15.95 -1.17
C MET A 111 8.95 17.00 -2.15
N GLN A 112 7.63 17.00 -2.36
CA GLN A 112 6.96 18.04 -3.13
C GLN A 112 6.91 19.39 -2.39
N GLU A 113 6.76 19.38 -1.07
CA GLU A 113 6.78 20.59 -0.25
C GLU A 113 8.16 21.24 -0.24
N THR A 114 9.24 20.47 -0.03
CA THR A 114 10.61 20.99 -0.10
C THR A 114 10.93 21.59 -1.47
N THR A 115 10.46 20.99 -2.56
CA THR A 115 10.69 21.52 -3.92
C THR A 115 9.97 22.85 -4.13
N LYS A 116 8.75 23.01 -3.58
CA LYS A 116 8.00 24.28 -3.64
C LYS A 116 8.65 25.37 -2.79
N GLU A 117 9.16 25.03 -1.61
CA GLU A 117 9.87 25.99 -0.76
C GLU A 117 11.18 26.47 -1.41
N VAL A 118 11.96 25.58 -2.03
CA VAL A 118 13.19 25.94 -2.75
C VAL A 118 12.88 26.82 -3.97
N ALA A 119 11.83 26.49 -4.73
CA ALA A 119 11.39 27.31 -5.86
C ALA A 119 10.90 28.70 -5.41
N GLN A 120 10.16 28.78 -4.31
CA GLN A 120 9.68 30.05 -3.77
C GLN A 120 10.83 30.92 -3.23
N LYS A 121 11.85 30.31 -2.62
CA LYS A 121 13.06 31.03 -2.18
C LYS A 121 13.87 31.58 -3.36
N ALA A 122 14.01 30.81 -4.44
CA ALA A 122 14.73 31.23 -5.64
C ALA A 122 14.05 32.40 -6.38
N ILE A 123 12.71 32.40 -6.41
CA ILE A 123 11.93 33.50 -6.99
C ILE A 123 12.09 34.77 -6.14
N LEU A 124 12.09 34.66 -4.81
CA LEU A 124 12.25 35.79 -3.90
C LEU A 124 13.68 36.38 -3.96
N GLU A 125 14.71 35.53 -4.12
CA GLU A 125 16.09 35.98 -4.31
C GLU A 125 16.31 36.68 -5.67
N HIS A 126 15.62 36.22 -6.72
CA HIS A 126 15.63 36.87 -8.03
C HIS A 126 14.94 38.25 -8.01
N ASP A 127 13.77 38.35 -7.35
CA ASP A 127 13.05 39.63 -7.18
C ASP A 127 13.87 40.65 -6.38
N PHE A 128 14.56 40.19 -5.33
CA PHE A 128 15.46 41.03 -4.53
C PHE A 128 16.67 41.53 -5.33
N ARG A 129 17.25 40.71 -6.24
CA ARG A 129 18.34 41.17 -7.12
C ARG A 129 17.90 42.21 -8.14
N VAL A 130 16.68 42.11 -8.66
CA VAL A 130 16.14 43.07 -9.65
C VAL A 130 15.84 44.43 -9.00
N GLN A 131 15.52 44.46 -7.71
CA GLN A 131 15.20 45.69 -6.99
C GLN A 131 16.44 46.50 -6.54
N ILE A 132 17.64 45.93 -6.60
CA ILE A 132 18.91 46.56 -6.15
C ILE A 132 19.72 47.16 -7.32
N VAL A 133 19.29 46.91 -8.57
CA VAL A 133 19.85 47.50 -9.81
C VAL A 133 18.98 48.65 -10.28
#